data_AF-A0A822HII0-F1
#
_entry.id   AF-A0A822HII0-F1
#
_cell.length_a   1.000
_cell.length_b   1.000
_cell.length_c   1.000
_cell.angle_alpha   90.00
_cell.angle_beta   90.00
_cell.angle_gamma   90.00
#
_symmetry.space_group_name_H-M   'P 1'
#
loop_
_entity.id
_entity.type
_entity.pdbx_description
1 polymer ?
#
loop_
_entity_poly.entity_id
_entity_poly.type
_entity_poly.pdbx_seq_one_letter_code
_entity_poly.pdbx_strand_id
1 'polypeptide(L)'
;FEDIEITVSDHVQKVLKPNWSASWEENGAENEREDTYTLSIPTLEECGKKIINYMEMQACERSDKIPEGKASHALYLAGVYR
;
A
#
# COMPACT_ATOMS: atom_id res chain seq x y z
N PHE A 1 28.11 -13.96 -11.65
CA PHE A 1 27.28 -13.59 -10.49
C PHE A 1 25.95 -13.13 -11.04
N GLU A 2 24.86 -13.47 -10.37
CA GLU A 2 23.54 -12.90 -10.70
C GLU A 2 23.46 -11.46 -10.17
N ASP A 3 22.64 -10.65 -10.81
CA ASP A 3 22.43 -9.26 -10.40
C ASP A 3 21.63 -9.20 -9.09
N ILE A 4 22.01 -8.29 -8.20
CA ILE A 4 21.30 -8.03 -6.95
C ILE A 4 20.44 -6.78 -7.14
N GLU A 5 19.14 -6.91 -6.95
CA GLU A 5 18.19 -5.80 -6.96
C GLU A 5 17.86 -5.42 -5.50
N ILE A 6 17.96 -4.12 -5.18
CA ILE A 6 17.52 -3.56 -3.90
C ILE A 6 16.30 -2.68 -4.20
N THR A 7 15.19 -2.93 -3.52
CA THR A 7 13.90 -2.28 -3.77
C THR A 7 13.38 -1.60 -2.50
N VAL A 8 12.25 -0.89 -2.61
CA VAL A 8 11.62 -0.19 -1.47
C VAL A 8 11.27 -1.18 -0.34
N SER A 9 10.88 -2.40 -0.69
CA SER A 9 10.48 -3.41 0.28
C SER A 9 11.59 -3.81 1.24
N ASP A 10 12.86 -3.72 0.83
CA ASP A 10 14.01 -4.03 1.69
C ASP A 10 14.18 -3.03 2.85
N HIS A 11 13.53 -1.87 2.75
CA HIS A 11 13.56 -0.79 3.73
C HIS A 11 12.29 -0.70 4.58
N VAL A 12 11.31 -1.59 4.38
CA VAL A 12 10.00 -1.55 5.03
C VAL A 12 9.71 -2.83 5.78
N GLN A 13 9.30 -2.69 7.04
CA GLN A 13 8.75 -3.81 7.82
C GLN A 13 7.22 -3.72 7.88
N LYS A 14 6.52 -4.79 7.47
CA LYS A 14 5.05 -4.92 7.54
C LYS A 14 4.56 -4.78 8.98
N VAL A 15 3.53 -3.95 9.21
CA VAL A 15 2.90 -3.78 10.54
C VAL A 15 1.38 -3.72 10.39
N LEU A 16 0.67 -4.57 11.13
CA LEU A 16 -0.78 -4.52 11.19
C LEU A 16 -1.27 -3.39 12.10
N LYS A 17 -2.12 -2.50 11.55
CA LYS A 17 -2.86 -1.50 12.32
C LYS A 17 -4.34 -1.88 12.36
N PRO A 18 -4.89 -2.27 13.53
CA PRO A 18 -6.30 -2.65 13.65
C PRO A 18 -7.27 -1.50 13.36
N ASN A 19 -6.83 -0.27 13.62
CA ASN A 19 -7.55 0.96 13.31
C ASN A 19 -6.60 1.86 12.51
N TRP A 20 -6.71 1.83 11.19
CA TRP A 20 -5.81 2.54 10.30
C TRP A 20 -6.05 4.05 10.39
N SER A 21 -7.31 4.49 10.45
CA SER A 21 -7.64 5.92 10.52
C SER A 21 -7.11 6.57 11.80
N ALA A 22 -7.28 5.95 12.97
CA ALA A 22 -6.72 6.47 14.21
C ALA A 22 -5.18 6.52 14.17
N SER A 23 -4.54 5.52 13.55
CA SER A 23 -3.09 5.53 13.37
C SER A 23 -2.64 6.62 12.40
N TRP A 24 -3.42 6.91 11.36
CA TRP A 24 -3.15 8.00 10.42
C TRP A 24 -3.25 9.36 11.10
N GLU A 25 -4.31 9.59 11.88
CA GLU A 25 -4.50 10.82 12.67
C GLU A 25 -3.37 11.05 13.69
N GLU A 26 -2.89 9.98 14.34
CA GLU A 26 -1.79 10.04 15.31
C GLU A 26 -0.45 10.49 14.67
N ASN A 27 -0.17 10.05 13.44
CA ASN A 27 1.05 10.46 12.73
C ASN A 27 1.04 11.95 12.34
N GLY A 28 -0.15 12.54 12.18
CA GLY A 28 -0.33 13.91 11.75
C GLY A 28 0.05 14.16 10.28
N ALA A 29 -0.28 15.35 9.79
CA ALA A 29 -0.18 15.71 8.37
C ALA A 29 1.10 16.47 7.98
N GLU A 30 2.06 16.65 8.90
CA GLU A 30 3.24 17.50 8.67
C GLU A 30 4.06 17.06 7.45
N ASN A 31 4.21 15.74 7.28
CA ASN A 31 4.96 15.12 6.19
C ASN A 31 4.05 14.44 5.16
N GLU A 32 2.75 14.71 5.18
CA GLU A 32 1.79 14.14 4.22
C GLU A 32 2.06 14.68 2.81
N ARG A 33 2.10 13.78 1.82
CA ARG A 33 2.30 14.09 0.40
C ARG A 33 1.34 13.27 -0.43
N GLU A 34 0.85 13.86 -1.52
CA GLU A 34 -0.09 13.26 -2.45
C GLU A 34 0.46 13.35 -3.88
N ASP A 35 0.42 12.23 -4.60
CA ASP A 35 0.77 12.13 -6.01
C ASP A 35 -0.28 11.31 -6.76
N THR A 36 -0.51 11.64 -8.04
CA THR A 36 -1.44 10.90 -8.91
C THR A 36 -0.69 10.16 -10.00
N TYR A 37 -0.90 8.85 -10.08
CA TYR A 37 -0.29 7.97 -11.08
C TYR A 37 -1.34 7.36 -12.01
N THR A 38 -0.99 7.20 -13.29
CA THR A 38 -1.81 6.45 -14.25
C THR A 38 -1.14 5.11 -14.52
N LEU A 39 -1.87 4.02 -14.28
CA LEU A 39 -1.39 2.65 -14.45
C LEU A 39 -2.14 1.99 -15.61
N SER A 40 -1.41 1.38 -16.54
CA SER A 40 -1.98 0.59 -17.63
C SER A 40 -2.35 -0.84 -17.18
N ILE A 41 -3.01 -0.96 -16.02
CA ILE A 41 -3.45 -2.24 -15.43
C ILE A 41 -4.97 -2.34 -15.61
N PRO A 42 -5.49 -3.44 -16.18
CA PRO A 42 -6.88 -3.52 -16.63
C PRO A 42 -7.90 -3.64 -15.50
N THR A 43 -7.50 -4.10 -14.31
CA THR A 43 -8.42 -4.33 -13.19
C THR A 43 -7.90 -3.73 -11.89
N LEU A 44 -8.82 -3.25 -11.06
CA LEU A 44 -8.49 -2.77 -9.71
C LEU A 44 -7.86 -3.88 -8.85
N GLU A 45 -8.33 -5.12 -9.00
CA GLU A 45 -7.82 -6.27 -8.23
C GLU A 45 -6.34 -6.55 -8.53
N GLU A 46 -5.98 -6.59 -9.81
CA GLU A 46 -4.59 -6.77 -10.22
C GLU A 46 -3.73 -5.58 -9.78
N CYS A 47 -4.26 -4.36 -9.90
CA CYS A 47 -3.59 -3.14 -9.47
C CYS A 47 -3.27 -3.18 -7.96
N GLY A 48 -4.28 -3.47 -7.13
CA GLY A 48 -4.11 -3.58 -5.68
C GLY A 48 -3.08 -4.64 -5.28
N LYS A 49 -3.14 -5.83 -5.90
CA LYS A 49 -2.16 -6.92 -5.66
C LYS A 49 -0.74 -6.50 -6.03
N LYS A 50 -0.56 -5.84 -7.18
CA LYS A 50 0.76 -5.35 -7.62
C LYS A 50 1.32 -4.29 -6.67
N ILE A 51 0.50 -3.35 -6.22
CA ILE A 51 0.92 -2.31 -5.26
C ILE A 51 1.32 -2.94 -3.92
N ILE A 52 0.52 -3.85 -3.37
CA ILE A 52 0.83 -4.56 -2.12
C ILE A 52 2.17 -5.30 -2.23
N ASN A 53 2.38 -6.02 -3.33
CA ASN A 53 3.61 -6.79 -3.53
C ASN A 53 4.84 -5.91 -3.76
N TYR A 54 4.68 -4.78 -4.46
CA TYR A 54 5.79 -3.86 -4.72
C TYR A 54 6.21 -3.10 -3.46
N MET A 55 5.25 -2.60 -2.68
CA MET A 55 5.54 -1.85 -1.45
C MET A 55 5.92 -2.76 -0.28
N GLU A 56 5.52 -4.04 -0.34
CA GLU A 56 5.63 -4.99 0.77
C GLU A 56 5.15 -4.42 2.11
N MET A 57 4.04 -3.70 2.09
CA MET A 57 3.36 -3.20 3.28
C MET A 57 2.17 -4.07 3.67
N GLN A 58 1.71 -3.95 4.91
CA GLN A 58 0.55 -4.67 5.41
C GLN A 58 -0.74 -3.98 4.94
N ALA A 59 -1.56 -4.70 4.17
CA ALA A 59 -2.92 -4.28 3.90
C ALA A 59 -3.74 -4.31 5.20
N CYS A 60 -4.36 -3.18 5.54
CA CYS A 60 -5.16 -3.01 6.75
C CYS A 60 -6.66 -3.07 6.42
N GLU A 61 -7.48 -3.40 7.43
CA GLU A 61 -8.94 -3.35 7.35
C GLU A 61 -9.58 -4.14 6.19
N ARG A 62 -8.91 -5.20 5.74
CA ARG A 62 -9.31 -6.02 4.58
C ARG A 62 -9.40 -5.22 3.27
N SER A 63 -8.68 -4.12 3.17
CA SER A 63 -8.62 -3.28 1.97
C SER A 63 -7.92 -3.96 0.78
N ASP A 64 -7.28 -5.10 0.98
CA ASP A 64 -6.84 -6.01 -0.08
C ASP A 64 -8.01 -6.67 -0.83
N LYS A 65 -9.21 -6.71 -0.23
CA LYS A 65 -10.40 -7.33 -0.82
C LYS A 65 -11.21 -6.28 -1.58
N ILE A 66 -11.09 -6.31 -2.90
CA ILE A 66 -11.79 -5.39 -3.80
C ILE A 66 -13.14 -5.99 -4.19
N PRO A 67 -14.28 -5.32 -3.90
CA PRO A 67 -15.59 -5.80 -4.32
C PRO A 67 -15.76 -5.76 -5.84
N GLU A 68 -16.46 -6.76 -6.40
CA GLU A 68 -16.76 -6.82 -7.83
C GLU A 68 -17.65 -5.65 -8.29
N GLY A 69 -17.46 -5.21 -9.54
CA GLY A 69 -18.28 -4.17 -10.18
C GLY A 69 -18.04 -2.75 -9.67
N LYS A 70 -17.03 -2.52 -8.82
CA LYS A 70 -16.64 -1.19 -8.37
C LYS A 70 -15.68 -0.52 -9.37
N ALA A 71 -15.92 0.76 -9.65
CA ALA A 71 -15.03 1.61 -10.44
C ALA A 71 -13.97 2.34 -9.59
N SER A 72 -14.11 2.30 -8.26
CA SER A 72 -13.19 2.92 -7.30
C SER A 72 -12.99 2.03 -6.08
N HIS A 73 -11.80 2.10 -5.49
CA HIS A 73 -11.43 1.34 -4.31
C HIS A 73 -10.36 2.09 -3.51
N ALA A 74 -10.39 1.99 -2.18
CA ALA A 74 -9.38 2.56 -1.29
C ALA A 74 -8.54 1.44 -0.68
N LEU A 75 -7.22 1.51 -0.88
CA LEU A 75 -6.24 0.57 -0.34
C LEU A 75 -5.50 1.23 0.83
N TYR A 76 -5.51 0.58 2.00
CA TYR A 76 -4.84 1.07 3.21
C TYR A 76 -3.63 0.20 3.51
N LEU A 77 -2.44 0.80 3.48
CA LEU A 77 -1.17 0.11 3.74
C LEU A 77 -0.51 0.65 5.01
N ALA A 78 0.16 -0.23 5.75
CA ALA A 78 0.93 0.14 6.93
C ALA A 78 2.26 -0.63 7.00
N GLY A 79 3.30 0.08 7.44
CA GLY A 79 4.64 -0.45 7.63
C GLY A 79 5.51 0.56 8.38
N VAL A 80 6.69 0.10 8.81
CA VAL A 80 7.71 0.93 9.48
C VAL A 80 8.93 0.98 8.58
N TYR A 81 9.35 2.19 8.23
CA TYR A 81 10.60 2.45 7.50
C TYR A 81 11.79 2.37 8.46
N ARG A 82 12.96 1.97 7.96
CA ARG A 82 14.23 1.95 8.70
C ARG A 82 14.90 3.31 8.79
#